data_AF-A0A179BTX1-F1
#
_entry.id   AF-A0A179BTX1-F1
#
_cell.length_a   1.000
_cell.length_b   1.000
_cell.length_c   1.000
_cell.angle_alpha   90.00
_cell.angle_beta   90.00
_cell.angle_gamma   90.00
#
_symmetry.space_group_name_H-M   'P 1'
#
loop_
_entity.id
_entity.type
_entity.pdbx_description
1 polymer ?
#
loop_
_entity_poly.entity_id
_entity_poly.type
_entity_poly.pdbx_seq_one_letter_code
_entity_poly.pdbx_strand_id
1 'polypeptide(L)'
;MAKRDLYNNISVAASVAPAVLTATGTGTGVDARGFQSVTAVINTGAIVAAGLFTPKLQESDDNSAWSDVAAADLLGSFANLAASAVQRVGYKGSKRYVRVVLTYVSGTSIAAGAVVILGHAELAPVA
;
A
#
# COMPACT_ATOMS: atom_id res chain seq x y z
N MET A 1 1.01 18.68 -20.07
CA MET A 1 1.52 19.55 -18.97
C MET A 1 0.53 19.51 -17.82
N ALA A 2 1.01 19.31 -16.58
CA ALA A 2 0.16 19.31 -15.38
C ALA A 2 -0.33 20.75 -15.09
N LYS A 3 -1.64 20.94 -14.93
CA LYS A 3 -2.30 22.25 -14.71
C LYS A 3 -2.97 22.38 -13.34
N ARG A 4 -2.97 21.31 -12.55
CA ARG A 4 -3.58 21.24 -11.22
C ARG A 4 -2.55 20.72 -10.24
N ASP A 5 -2.62 21.24 -9.03
CA ASP A 5 -1.74 20.84 -7.96
C ASP A 5 -2.12 19.46 -7.42
N LEU A 6 -1.13 18.58 -7.30
CA LEU A 6 -1.27 17.30 -6.63
C LEU A 6 -0.53 17.30 -5.29
N TYR A 7 0.54 18.08 -5.17
CA TYR A 7 1.46 18.08 -4.03
C TYR A 7 0.72 18.40 -2.73
N ASN A 8 -0.03 19.50 -2.70
CA ASN A 8 -0.78 19.91 -1.51
C ASN A 8 -2.08 19.12 -1.28
N ASN A 9 -2.44 18.22 -2.20
CA ASN A 9 -3.72 17.49 -2.18
C ASN A 9 -3.56 16.04 -1.74
N ILE A 10 -2.34 15.55 -1.57
CA ILE A 10 -2.07 14.19 -1.12
C ILE A 10 -1.06 14.16 0.03
N SER A 11 -1.26 13.21 0.95
CA SER A 11 -0.20 12.75 1.83
C SER A 11 0.32 11.41 1.32
N VAL A 12 1.62 11.17 1.46
CA VAL A 12 2.25 9.91 1.05
C VAL A 12 3.03 9.35 2.22
N ALA A 13 2.68 8.15 2.66
CA ALA A 13 3.35 7.46 3.75
C ALA A 13 3.86 6.09 3.28
N ALA A 14 5.11 5.76 3.63
CA ALA A 14 5.64 4.42 3.40
C ALA A 14 4.93 3.43 4.34
N SER A 15 4.33 2.37 3.78
CA SER A 15 3.84 1.23 4.56
C SER A 15 4.89 0.12 4.58
N VAL A 16 5.46 -0.25 3.43
CA VAL A 16 6.62 -1.15 3.36
C VAL A 16 7.81 -0.35 2.85
N ALA A 17 8.81 -0.15 3.68
CA ALA A 17 10.05 0.50 3.28
C ALA A 17 10.70 -0.26 2.11
N PRO A 18 11.19 0.43 1.06
CA PRO A 18 11.82 -0.24 -0.07
C PRO A 18 13.03 -1.08 0.36
N ALA A 19 13.01 -2.37 0.04
CA ALA A 19 14.08 -3.30 0.37
C ALA A 19 14.09 -4.50 -0.57
N VAL A 20 15.18 -5.28 -0.54
CA VAL A 20 15.19 -6.64 -1.08
C VAL A 20 14.58 -7.56 -0.04
N LEU A 21 13.41 -8.10 -0.34
CA LEU A 21 12.63 -8.96 0.55
C LEU A 21 12.92 -10.43 0.22
N THR A 22 13.28 -11.20 1.25
CA THR A 22 13.45 -12.66 1.20
C THR A 22 12.43 -13.41 2.05
N ALA A 23 11.53 -12.67 2.72
CA ALA A 23 10.47 -13.17 3.58
C ALA A 23 9.29 -12.18 3.55
N THR A 24 8.17 -12.55 4.19
CA THR A 24 6.98 -11.69 4.26
C THR A 24 7.32 -10.32 4.82
N GLY A 25 7.05 -9.28 4.02
CA GLY A 25 7.19 -7.89 4.43
C GLY A 25 5.88 -7.37 5.00
N THR A 26 5.79 -7.23 6.32
CA THR A 26 4.64 -6.61 6.99
C THR A 26 4.89 -5.12 7.16
N GLY A 27 4.06 -4.28 6.55
CA GLY A 27 4.23 -2.85 6.61
C GLY A 27 3.85 -2.22 7.95
N THR A 28 4.25 -0.96 8.12
CA THR A 28 3.76 -0.07 9.16
C THR A 28 2.36 0.43 8.81
N GLY A 29 1.56 0.68 9.85
CA GLY A 29 0.24 1.27 9.69
C GLY A 29 0.30 2.75 9.30
N VAL A 30 -0.61 3.14 8.42
CA VAL A 30 -0.82 4.50 7.97
C VAL A 30 -2.19 4.96 8.46
N ASP A 31 -2.22 6.10 9.16
CA ASP A 31 -3.45 6.71 9.67
C ASP A 31 -4.17 7.46 8.55
N ALA A 32 -5.38 7.02 8.21
CA ALA A 32 -6.22 7.63 7.19
C ALA A 32 -7.15 8.74 7.74
N ARG A 33 -7.07 9.04 9.04
CA ARG A 33 -7.93 10.08 9.65
C ARG A 33 -7.76 11.43 8.96
N GLY A 34 -8.90 12.07 8.68
CA GLY A 34 -8.95 13.38 8.03
C GLY A 34 -8.81 13.33 6.51
N PHE A 35 -8.79 12.12 5.91
CA PHE A 35 -8.75 11.90 4.47
C PHE A 35 -9.95 11.06 4.02
N GLN A 36 -10.49 11.40 2.85
CA GLN A 36 -11.66 10.71 2.27
C GLN A 36 -11.27 9.75 1.13
N SER A 37 -9.96 9.56 0.88
CA SER A 37 -9.48 8.62 -0.13
C SER A 37 -8.14 8.02 0.28
N VAL A 38 -8.03 6.71 0.10
CA VAL A 38 -6.86 5.93 0.46
C VAL A 38 -6.52 4.99 -0.70
N THR A 39 -5.28 4.95 -1.13
CA THR A 39 -4.81 4.02 -2.17
C THR A 39 -3.44 3.49 -1.82
N ALA A 40 -3.31 2.17 -1.78
CA ALA A 40 -2.02 1.51 -1.69
C ALA A 40 -1.39 1.43 -3.07
N VAL A 41 -0.11 1.81 -3.18
CA VAL A 41 0.71 1.68 -4.38
C VAL A 41 1.92 0.83 -4.02
N ILE A 42 2.13 -0.23 -4.79
CA ILE A 42 3.25 -1.15 -4.64
C ILE A 42 4.13 -1.00 -5.86
N ASN A 43 5.40 -0.72 -5.63
CA ASN A 43 6.42 -0.67 -6.66
C ASN A 43 7.37 -1.85 -6.47
N THR A 44 7.64 -2.57 -7.55
CA THR A 44 8.52 -3.73 -7.57
C THR A 44 9.68 -3.50 -8.52
N GLY A 45 10.88 -3.78 -8.04
CA GLY A 45 12.09 -3.85 -8.83
C GLY A 45 12.37 -5.29 -9.30
N ALA A 46 13.65 -5.65 -9.35
CA ALA A 46 14.08 -6.95 -9.82
C ALA A 46 13.62 -8.10 -8.89
N ILE A 47 13.23 -9.20 -9.52
CA ILE A 47 13.12 -10.51 -8.88
C ILE A 47 14.44 -11.23 -9.15
N VAL A 48 15.16 -11.62 -8.10
CA VAL A 48 16.42 -12.36 -8.26
C VAL A 48 16.10 -13.85 -8.19
N ALA A 49 16.40 -14.57 -9.28
CA ALA A 49 16.06 -15.99 -9.51
C ALA A 49 14.55 -16.30 -9.54
N ALA A 50 13.90 -16.26 -8.38
CA ALA A 50 12.46 -16.46 -8.23
C ALA A 50 11.95 -15.60 -7.07
N GLY A 51 10.66 -15.27 -7.06
CA GLY A 51 10.06 -14.46 -6.00
C GLY A 51 8.57 -14.32 -6.18
N LEU A 52 7.81 -15.27 -5.63
CA LEU A 52 6.36 -15.21 -5.61
C LEU A 52 5.92 -14.52 -4.31
N PHE A 53 5.43 -13.30 -4.46
CA PHE A 53 4.86 -12.52 -3.37
C PHE A 53 3.42 -12.16 -3.70
N THR A 54 2.53 -12.36 -2.73
CA THR A 54 1.11 -12.00 -2.84
C THR A 54 0.85 -10.81 -1.93
N PRO A 55 0.58 -9.62 -2.50
CA PRO A 55 0.23 -8.46 -1.70
C PRO A 55 -1.20 -8.55 -1.17
N LYS A 56 -1.41 -7.95 -0.01
CA LYS A 56 -2.73 -7.71 0.56
C LYS A 56 -2.73 -6.41 1.35
N LEU A 57 -3.93 -5.84 1.51
CA LEU A 57 -4.16 -4.70 2.38
C LEU A 57 -4.80 -5.20 3.67
N GLN A 58 -4.30 -4.70 4.79
CA GLN A 58 -4.88 -4.92 6.11
C GLN A 58 -5.38 -3.60 6.68
N GLU A 59 -6.38 -3.70 7.53
CA GLU A 59 -7.02 -2.57 8.19
C GLU A 59 -7.13 -2.79 9.70
N SER A 60 -7.22 -1.69 10.45
CA SER A 60 -7.24 -1.68 11.91
C SER A 60 -7.90 -0.42 12.46
N ASP A 61 -8.58 -0.53 13.61
CA ASP A 61 -9.09 0.63 14.36
C ASP A 61 -8.03 1.26 15.28
N ASP A 62 -7.08 0.46 15.76
CA ASP A 62 -6.17 0.78 16.87
C ASP A 62 -4.68 0.65 16.52
N ASN A 63 -4.36 0.38 15.26
CA ASN A 63 -3.01 0.16 14.73
C ASN A 63 -2.30 -1.08 15.34
N SER A 64 -3.05 -1.98 15.99
CA SER A 64 -2.50 -3.13 16.73
C SER A 64 -3.18 -4.44 16.33
N ALA A 65 -4.51 -4.49 16.33
CA ALA A 65 -5.29 -5.61 15.83
C ALA A 65 -5.61 -5.40 14.35
N TRP A 66 -5.14 -6.31 13.50
CA TRP A 66 -5.23 -6.19 12.04
C TRP A 66 -6.07 -7.31 11.43
N SER A 67 -6.95 -6.94 10.51
CA SER A 67 -7.68 -7.87 9.64
C SER A 67 -7.35 -7.61 8.17
N ASP A 68 -7.43 -8.64 7.34
CA ASP A 68 -7.35 -8.48 5.89
C ASP A 68 -8.60 -7.72 5.41
N VAL A 69 -8.41 -6.71 4.54
CA VAL A 69 -9.52 -5.91 4.01
C VAL A 69 -10.41 -6.79 3.14
N ALA A 70 -11.71 -6.70 3.35
CA ALA A 70 -12.68 -7.44 2.53
C ALA A 70 -12.63 -6.97 1.06
N ALA A 71 -12.82 -7.89 0.11
CA ALA A 71 -12.81 -7.55 -1.31
C ALA A 71 -13.87 -6.49 -1.69
N ALA A 72 -15.00 -6.44 -0.95
CA ALA A 72 -16.04 -5.44 -1.13
C ALA A 72 -15.59 -4.02 -0.78
N ASP A 73 -14.55 -3.87 0.04
CA ASP A 73 -13.98 -2.59 0.50
C ASP A 73 -12.71 -2.21 -0.26
N LEU A 74 -12.34 -2.98 -1.29
CA LEU A 74 -11.26 -2.67 -2.21
C LEU A 74 -11.80 -2.08 -3.52
N LEU A 75 -11.00 -1.21 -4.12
CA LEU A 75 -11.17 -0.74 -5.49
C LEU A 75 -10.06 -1.34 -6.35
N GLY A 76 -10.44 -2.25 -7.24
CA GLY A 76 -9.49 -3.12 -7.95
C GLY A 76 -9.12 -4.35 -7.10
N SER A 77 -8.09 -5.06 -7.52
CA SER A 77 -7.60 -6.25 -6.83
C SER A 77 -6.08 -6.33 -6.91
N PHE A 78 -5.50 -6.98 -5.92
CA PHE A 78 -4.09 -7.30 -5.91
C PHE A 78 -3.79 -8.47 -6.85
N ALA A 79 -2.67 -8.36 -7.56
CA ALA A 79 -2.08 -9.46 -8.31
C ALA A 79 -0.72 -9.82 -7.71
N ASN A 80 -0.25 -11.05 -7.95
CA ASN A 80 1.11 -11.43 -7.58
C ASN A 80 2.13 -10.42 -8.14
N LEU A 81 3.17 -10.16 -7.35
CA LEU A 81 4.19 -9.19 -7.72
C LEU A 81 4.96 -9.68 -8.95
N ALA A 82 5.03 -8.84 -9.97
CA ALA A 82 5.87 -9.03 -11.15
C ALA A 82 7.16 -8.19 -11.02
N ALA A 83 8.21 -8.54 -11.73
CA ALA A 83 9.44 -7.73 -11.76
C ALA A 83 9.19 -6.40 -12.50
N SER A 84 9.81 -5.31 -12.01
CA SER A 84 9.77 -3.98 -12.65
C SER A 84 8.36 -3.48 -12.93
N ALA A 85 7.46 -3.60 -11.95
CA ALA A 85 6.05 -3.31 -12.11
C ALA A 85 5.52 -2.37 -11.03
N VAL A 86 4.40 -1.72 -11.33
CA VAL A 86 3.66 -0.92 -10.36
C VAL A 86 2.21 -1.37 -10.38
N GLN A 87 1.64 -1.57 -9.20
CA GLN A 87 0.21 -1.81 -9.05
C GLN A 87 -0.37 -0.94 -7.96
N ARG A 88 -1.67 -0.68 -8.05
CA ARG A 88 -2.41 0.11 -7.05
C ARG A 88 -3.75 -0.53 -6.76
N VAL A 89 -4.17 -0.44 -5.50
CA VAL A 89 -5.49 -0.87 -5.05
C VAL A 89 -6.03 0.21 -4.12
N GLY A 90 -7.24 0.69 -4.40
CA GLY A 90 -7.91 1.67 -3.57
C GLY A 90 -8.59 1.01 -2.37
N TYR A 91 -8.76 1.77 -1.30
CA TYR A 91 -9.46 1.37 -0.10
C TYR A 91 -10.68 2.26 0.10
N LYS A 92 -11.82 1.65 0.38
CA LYS A 92 -13.10 2.32 0.67
C LYS A 92 -13.80 1.73 1.90
N GLY A 93 -13.06 1.03 2.76
CA GLY A 93 -13.54 0.60 4.06
C GLY A 93 -13.60 1.76 5.06
N SER A 94 -13.97 1.45 6.30
CA SER A 94 -14.26 2.44 7.35
C SER A 94 -13.23 2.52 8.48
N LYS A 95 -12.21 1.66 8.45
CA LYS A 95 -11.19 1.58 9.51
C LYS A 95 -10.18 2.70 9.40
N ARG A 96 -9.63 3.09 10.55
CA ARG A 96 -8.73 4.25 10.66
C ARG A 96 -7.36 3.99 10.06
N TYR A 97 -6.79 2.82 10.29
CA TYR A 97 -5.42 2.50 9.88
C TYR A 97 -5.43 1.47 8.78
N VAL A 98 -4.54 1.64 7.81
CA VAL A 98 -4.27 0.65 6.76
C VAL A 98 -2.79 0.31 6.68
N ARG A 99 -2.45 -0.91 6.29
CA ARG A 99 -1.08 -1.30 5.96
C ARG A 99 -1.03 -2.31 4.84
N VAL A 100 0.06 -2.31 4.09
CA VAL A 100 0.34 -3.32 3.07
C VAL A 100 1.12 -4.47 3.69
N VAL A 101 0.76 -5.70 3.33
CA VAL A 101 1.54 -6.91 3.64
C VAL A 101 1.91 -7.59 2.33
N LEU A 102 3.21 -7.79 2.11
CA LEU A 102 3.75 -8.53 0.98
C LEU A 102 4.06 -9.95 1.44
N THR A 103 3.10 -10.86 1.25
CA THR A 103 3.22 -12.24 1.74
C THR A 103 4.18 -13.01 0.83
N TYR A 104 5.28 -13.50 1.40
CA TYR A 104 6.18 -14.41 0.70
C TYR A 104 5.51 -15.78 0.57
N VAL A 105 5.38 -16.26 -0.67
CA VAL A 105 4.80 -17.58 -0.96
C VAL A 105 5.92 -18.56 -1.29
N SER A 106 6.84 -18.20 -2.18
CA SER A 106 7.99 -19.03 -2.56
C SER A 106 9.04 -18.23 -3.34
N GLY A 107 10.23 -18.81 -3.54
CA GLY A 107 11.31 -18.23 -4.35
C GLY A 107 12.54 -17.85 -3.54
N THR A 108 13.18 -16.75 -3.91
CA THR A 108 14.45 -16.27 -3.35
C THR A 108 14.29 -14.85 -2.86
N SER A 109 14.02 -13.90 -3.76
CA SER A 109 13.84 -12.50 -3.36
C SER A 109 13.17 -11.62 -4.40
N ILE A 110 12.61 -10.51 -3.92
CA ILE A 110 12.12 -9.40 -4.75
C ILE A 110 12.57 -8.07 -4.15
N ALA A 111 13.00 -7.12 -4.97
CA ALA A 111 13.09 -5.73 -4.55
C ALA A 111 11.68 -5.12 -4.57
N ALA A 112 11.13 -4.69 -3.44
CA ALA A 112 9.79 -4.12 -3.40
C ALA A 112 9.66 -3.06 -2.30
N GLY A 113 8.73 -2.13 -2.53
CA GLY A 113 8.28 -1.16 -1.54
C GLY A 113 6.81 -0.85 -1.74
N ALA A 114 6.14 -0.38 -0.69
CA ALA A 114 4.74 -0.01 -0.74
C ALA A 114 4.51 1.31 -0.03
N VAL A 115 3.78 2.21 -0.68
CA VAL A 115 3.33 3.48 -0.12
C VAL A 115 1.81 3.50 -0.08
N VAL A 116 1.26 4.19 0.91
CA VAL A 116 -0.16 4.53 0.97
C VAL A 116 -0.26 6.02 0.67
N ILE A 117 -1.11 6.34 -0.30
CA ILE A 117 -1.43 7.70 -0.70
C ILE A 117 -2.80 8.02 -0.11
N LEU A 118 -2.86 9.12 0.64
CA LEU A 118 -4.07 9.67 1.23
C LEU A 118 -4.45 10.93 0.46
N GLY A 119 -5.72 11.11 0.12
CA GLY A 119 -6.21 12.26 -0.62
C GLY A 119 -7.60 12.70 -0.15
N HIS A 120 -8.10 13.78 -0.75
CA HIS A 120 -9.35 14.42 -0.33
C HIS A 120 -9.35 14.70 1.18
N ALA A 121 -8.35 15.49 1.62
CA ALA A 121 -8.26 15.89 3.01
C ALA A 121 -9.42 16.81 3.39
N GLU A 122 -9.93 16.64 4.62
CA GLU A 122 -10.96 17.53 5.18
C GLU A 122 -10.43 18.96 5.37
N LEU A 123 -9.11 19.10 5.54
CA LEU A 123 -8.39 20.38 5.62
C LEU A 123 -7.20 20.35 4.66
N ALA A 124 -7.14 21.31 3.74
CA ALA A 124 -6.03 21.49 2.79
C ALA A 124 -5.31 22.83 3.05
N PRO A 125 -4.00 22.96 2.78
CA PRO A 125 -3.10 21.98 2.15
C PRO A 125 -2.64 20.87 3.10
N VAL A 126 -2.35 19.70 2.52
CA VAL A 126 -1.78 18.55 3.21
C VAL A 126 -0.25 18.67 3.21
N ALA A 127 0.39 18.47 4.37
CA ALA A 127 1.83 18.62 4.54
C ALA A 127 2.66 17.57 3.78
#